data_AF-A0A8C4PT84-F1
#
_entry.id   AF-A0A8C4PT84-F1
#
_cell.length_a   1.000
_cell.length_b   1.000
_cell.length_c   1.000
_cell.angle_alpha   90.00
_cell.angle_beta   90.00
_cell.angle_gamma   90.00
#
_symmetry.space_group_name_H-M   'P 1'
#
loop_
_entity.id
_entity.type
_entity.pdbx_description
1 polymer ?
#
loop_
_entity_poly.entity_id
_entity_poly.type
_entity_poly.pdbx_seq_one_letter_code
_entity_poly.pdbx_strand_id
1 'polypeptide(L)'
;MKPESGRALFHVAVASCLCAATVYAGLFQGVLVQVGYEHYAEAPVASLPALLAMPFNSLINVAYVLLGMYWLQRDASAPGRPVEVQRVRYMKDVFAGMALVYGPVQWLRIATQTCPAAVLDQWLTLPIFAWPVAWCLLLDRGWMPWGFLTIECLSLCSYGLALLHPWGFEVTLGVHIAATVGQALRAHRRYGSTSSGTYLALGVLSCLGFVVLKLYDRQLARWPLFQRLTGHFWSKVCDVLQFHFAFLFLTNLNTRQRLPPEGKMH
;
A
#
# COMPACT_ATOMS: atom_id res chain seq x y z
N MET A 1 0.20 -21.48 -10.88
CA MET A 1 0.83 -20.47 -10.00
C MET A 1 2.13 -21.04 -9.44
N LYS A 2 3.19 -20.23 -9.32
CA LYS A 2 4.43 -20.65 -8.64
C LYS A 2 4.12 -20.86 -7.14
N PRO A 3 4.70 -21.87 -6.47
CA PRO A 3 4.34 -22.21 -5.08
C PRO A 3 4.55 -21.05 -4.08
N GLU A 4 5.58 -20.22 -4.28
CA GLU A 4 5.84 -19.05 -3.44
C GLU A 4 4.78 -17.95 -3.55
N SER A 5 4.23 -17.73 -4.76
CA SER A 5 3.11 -16.81 -4.96
C SER A 5 1.86 -17.30 -4.25
N GLY A 6 1.67 -18.62 -4.16
CA GLY A 6 0.58 -19.21 -3.37
C GLY A 6 0.70 -18.91 -1.87
N ARG A 7 1.91 -19.03 -1.30
CA ARG A 7 2.17 -18.72 0.12
C ARG A 7 1.97 -17.24 0.42
N ALA A 8 2.46 -16.35 -0.45
CA ALA A 8 2.30 -14.91 -0.30
C ALA A 8 0.83 -14.49 -0.35
N LEU A 9 0.05 -15.03 -1.30
CA LEU A 9 -1.38 -14.73 -1.39
C LEU A 9 -2.17 -15.33 -0.23
N PHE A 10 -1.82 -16.53 0.23
CA PHE A 10 -2.41 -17.11 1.42
C PHE A 10 -2.16 -16.24 2.66
N HIS A 11 -0.95 -15.70 2.82
CA HIS A 11 -0.62 -14.77 3.89
C HIS A 11 -1.54 -13.54 3.86
N VAL A 12 -1.65 -12.87 2.71
CA VAL A 12 -2.53 -11.70 2.57
C VAL A 12 -3.99 -12.06 2.83
N ALA A 13 -4.45 -13.21 2.33
CA ALA A 13 -5.83 -13.67 2.55
C ALA A 13 -6.12 -13.89 4.04
N VAL A 14 -5.24 -14.58 4.77
CA VAL A 14 -5.40 -14.82 6.22
C VAL A 14 -5.46 -13.50 6.98
N ALA A 15 -4.51 -12.59 6.75
CA ALA A 15 -4.48 -11.28 7.41
C ALA A 15 -5.75 -10.47 7.10
N SER A 16 -6.17 -10.44 5.83
CA SER A 16 -7.36 -9.69 5.40
C SER A 16 -8.65 -10.27 5.97
N CYS A 17 -8.78 -11.61 6.00
CA CYS A 17 -9.92 -12.29 6.62
C CYS A 17 -9.98 -12.03 8.13
N LEU A 18 -8.84 -12.04 8.82
CA LEU A 18 -8.76 -11.71 10.25
C LEU A 18 -9.21 -10.26 10.50
N CYS A 19 -8.72 -9.31 9.69
CA CYS A 19 -9.15 -7.91 9.77
C CYS A 19 -10.66 -7.78 9.54
N ALA A 20 -11.18 -8.39 8.46
CA ALA A 20 -12.61 -8.37 8.16
C ALA A 20 -13.43 -8.96 9.32
N ALA A 21 -13.10 -10.17 9.78
CA ALA A 21 -13.80 -10.83 10.89
C ALA A 21 -13.81 -9.95 12.15
N THR A 22 -12.68 -9.31 12.47
CA THR A 22 -12.55 -8.44 13.65
C THR A 22 -13.40 -7.17 13.54
N VAL A 23 -13.42 -6.53 12.38
CA VAL A 23 -14.25 -5.34 12.12
C VAL A 23 -15.74 -5.70 12.20
N TYR A 24 -16.15 -6.80 11.56
CA TYR A 24 -17.54 -7.24 11.56
C TYR A 24 -18.00 -7.86 12.90
N ALA A 25 -17.08 -8.30 13.76
CA ALA A 25 -17.37 -8.64 15.14
C ALA A 25 -17.58 -7.42 16.06
N GLY A 26 -17.33 -6.20 15.54
CA GLY A 26 -17.65 -4.95 16.24
C GLY A 26 -16.52 -4.38 17.11
N LEU A 27 -15.29 -4.89 17.01
CA LEU A 27 -14.16 -4.41 17.83
C LEU A 27 -13.87 -2.90 17.62
N PHE A 28 -14.23 -2.37 16.44
CA PHE A 28 -13.99 -0.98 16.05
C PHE A 28 -15.25 -0.12 15.96
N GLN A 29 -16.35 -0.51 16.62
CA GLN A 29 -17.61 0.28 16.58
C GLN A 29 -17.45 1.72 17.11
N GLY A 30 -16.49 1.97 17.99
CA GLY A 30 -16.22 3.31 18.55
C GLY A 30 -15.35 4.21 17.67
N VAL A 31 -14.85 3.74 16.52
CA VAL A 31 -13.98 4.56 15.66
C VAL A 31 -14.81 5.61 14.92
N LEU A 32 -14.33 6.86 14.96
CA LEU A 32 -14.90 7.95 14.18
C LEU A 32 -14.35 7.92 12.76
N VAL A 33 -15.16 7.45 11.81
CA VAL A 33 -14.83 7.45 10.38
C VAL A 33 -15.83 8.29 9.59
N GLN A 34 -15.33 9.02 8.60
CA GLN A 34 -16.17 9.77 7.67
C GLN A 34 -16.81 8.80 6.67
N VAL A 35 -18.14 8.83 6.62
CA VAL A 35 -18.99 7.97 5.81
C VAL A 35 -20.09 8.86 5.23
N GLY A 36 -20.44 8.65 3.96
CA GLY A 36 -21.40 9.48 3.25
C GLY A 36 -20.79 10.10 1.99
N TYR A 37 -21.59 10.18 0.92
CA TYR A 37 -21.15 10.72 -0.36
C TYR A 37 -20.82 12.20 -0.31
N GLU A 38 -21.39 12.93 0.65
CA GLU A 38 -21.10 14.34 0.88
C GLU A 38 -19.61 14.61 1.11
N HIS A 39 -18.87 13.63 1.67
CA HIS A 39 -17.43 13.73 1.93
C HIS A 39 -16.57 13.67 0.66
N TYR A 40 -17.17 13.38 -0.49
CA TYR A 40 -16.48 13.32 -1.79
C TYR A 40 -16.89 14.51 -2.66
N ALA A 41 -15.95 15.06 -3.41
CA ALA A 41 -16.28 16.05 -4.44
C ALA A 41 -16.96 15.42 -5.68
N GLU A 42 -16.83 14.10 -5.88
CA GLU A 42 -17.47 13.42 -7.01
C GLU A 42 -18.92 13.15 -6.64
N ALA A 43 -19.85 13.82 -7.33
CA ALA A 43 -21.27 13.63 -7.09
C ALA A 43 -21.71 12.21 -7.51
N PRO A 44 -22.51 11.53 -6.69
CA PRO A 44 -23.05 10.23 -7.06
C PRO A 44 -24.03 10.35 -8.23
N VAL A 45 -23.96 9.43 -9.19
CA VAL A 45 -24.85 9.35 -10.35
C VAL A 45 -26.02 8.43 -10.03
N ALA A 46 -27.20 9.01 -9.82
CA ALA A 46 -28.40 8.29 -9.35
C ALA A 46 -28.88 7.15 -10.28
N SER A 47 -28.56 7.20 -11.57
CA SER A 47 -28.93 6.15 -12.54
C SER A 47 -27.99 4.94 -12.53
N LEU A 48 -26.84 5.03 -11.85
CA LEU A 48 -25.87 3.94 -11.75
C LEU A 48 -26.09 3.10 -10.48
N PRO A 49 -25.76 1.80 -10.51
CA PRO A 49 -25.81 0.96 -9.31
C PRO A 49 -24.79 1.47 -8.27
N ALA A 50 -24.97 1.10 -7.00
CA ALA A 50 -24.11 1.56 -5.89
C ALA A 50 -22.61 1.34 -6.12
N LEU A 51 -22.22 0.23 -6.76
CA LEU A 51 -20.85 -0.07 -7.16
C LEU A 51 -20.26 0.93 -8.16
N LEU A 52 -21.09 1.66 -8.90
CA LEU A 52 -20.66 2.65 -9.90
C LEU A 52 -21.19 4.05 -9.57
N ALA A 53 -21.72 4.26 -8.36
CA ALA A 53 -22.33 5.52 -7.96
C ALA A 53 -21.37 6.70 -8.17
N MET A 54 -20.08 6.52 -7.86
CA MET A 54 -19.01 7.46 -8.19
C MET A 54 -18.10 6.84 -9.27
N PRO A 55 -18.38 7.04 -10.58
CA PRO A 55 -17.76 6.28 -11.65
C PRO A 55 -16.23 6.38 -11.69
N PHE A 56 -15.64 7.55 -11.45
CA PHE A 56 -14.18 7.72 -11.48
C PHE A 56 -13.52 7.11 -10.24
N ASN A 57 -14.07 7.37 -9.04
CA ASN A 57 -13.61 6.73 -7.81
C ASN A 57 -13.85 5.22 -7.77
N SER A 58 -14.80 4.70 -8.56
CA SER A 58 -15.01 3.26 -8.75
C SER A 58 -13.99 2.69 -9.74
N LEU A 59 -13.75 3.37 -10.85
CA LEU A 59 -12.79 2.96 -11.89
C LEU A 59 -11.36 2.82 -11.33
N ILE A 60 -10.93 3.73 -10.47
CA ILE A 60 -9.56 3.67 -9.92
C ILE A 60 -9.32 2.41 -9.07
N ASN A 61 -10.36 1.80 -8.50
CA ASN A 61 -10.22 0.53 -7.77
C ASN A 61 -9.78 -0.62 -8.69
N VAL A 62 -10.19 -0.59 -9.96
CA VAL A 62 -9.72 -1.54 -10.99
C VAL A 62 -8.22 -1.36 -11.21
N ALA A 63 -7.69 -0.13 -11.16
CA ALA A 63 -6.26 0.12 -11.33
C ALA A 63 -5.40 -0.54 -10.25
N TYR A 64 -5.86 -0.59 -8.98
CA TYR A 64 -5.15 -1.34 -7.92
C TYR A 64 -5.11 -2.84 -8.23
N VAL A 65 -6.24 -3.41 -8.67
CA VAL A 65 -6.32 -4.83 -9.02
C VAL A 65 -5.40 -5.13 -10.20
N LEU A 66 -5.45 -4.31 -11.25
CA LEU A 66 -4.56 -4.45 -12.41
C LEU A 66 -3.08 -4.32 -12.02
N LEU A 67 -2.73 -3.37 -11.14
CA LEU A 67 -1.37 -3.19 -10.65
C LEU A 67 -0.88 -4.41 -9.86
N GLY A 68 -1.71 -4.95 -8.97
CA GLY A 68 -1.40 -6.17 -8.23
C GLY A 68 -1.20 -7.37 -9.16
N MET A 69 -2.09 -7.56 -10.14
CA MET A 69 -1.96 -8.63 -11.15
C MET A 69 -0.69 -8.47 -11.98
N TYR A 70 -0.42 -7.25 -12.45
CA TYR A 70 0.77 -6.91 -13.22
C TYR A 70 2.04 -7.30 -12.45
N TRP A 71 2.15 -6.90 -11.19
CA TRP A 71 3.34 -7.19 -10.40
C TRP A 71 3.46 -8.64 -10.01
N LEU A 72 2.36 -9.39 -9.80
CA LEU A 72 2.43 -10.84 -9.58
C LEU A 72 2.96 -11.59 -10.81
N GLN A 73 2.52 -11.19 -12.01
CA GLN A 73 2.95 -11.81 -13.27
C GLN A 73 4.39 -11.41 -13.62
N ARG A 74 4.84 -10.23 -13.20
CA ARG A 74 6.20 -9.77 -13.44
C ARG A 74 7.18 -10.58 -12.61
N ASP A 75 8.13 -11.22 -13.29
CA ASP A 75 9.24 -11.87 -12.62
C ASP A 75 10.15 -10.82 -11.97
N ALA A 76 10.47 -11.05 -10.69
CA ALA A 76 11.51 -10.29 -10.03
C ALA A 76 12.84 -10.67 -10.69
N SER A 77 13.40 -9.77 -11.50
CA SER A 77 14.76 -9.88 -12.03
C SER A 77 15.77 -9.67 -10.90
N ALA A 78 15.83 -10.61 -9.95
CA ALA A 78 16.80 -10.58 -8.88
C ALA A 78 17.95 -11.54 -9.24
N PRO A 79 19.16 -11.04 -9.52
CA PRO A 79 20.33 -11.87 -9.53
C PRO A 79 20.71 -12.24 -8.09
N GLY A 80 20.83 -13.53 -7.80
CA GLY A 80 21.16 -14.02 -6.45
C GLY A 80 21.02 -15.53 -6.34
N ARG A 81 21.31 -16.10 -5.16
CA ARG A 81 21.10 -17.53 -4.93
C ARG A 81 19.59 -17.86 -5.01
N PRO A 82 19.19 -19.07 -5.44
CA PRO A 82 17.78 -19.42 -5.60
C PRO A 82 16.88 -19.08 -4.40
N VAL A 83 17.40 -19.26 -3.18
CA VAL A 83 16.68 -18.96 -1.93
C VAL A 83 16.46 -17.45 -1.70
N GLU A 84 17.43 -16.60 -2.06
CA GLU A 84 17.29 -15.14 -1.93
C GLU A 84 16.28 -14.59 -2.94
N VAL A 85 16.32 -15.13 -4.15
CA VAL A 85 15.34 -14.81 -5.21
C VAL A 85 13.92 -15.22 -4.77
N GLN A 86 13.76 -16.37 -4.12
CA GLN A 86 12.47 -16.81 -3.57
C GLN A 86 11.97 -15.85 -2.49
N ARG A 87 12.83 -15.41 -1.56
CA ARG A 87 12.46 -14.49 -0.47
C ARG A 87 12.06 -13.11 -0.99
N VAL A 88 12.81 -12.56 -1.95
CA VAL A 88 12.45 -11.28 -2.59
C VAL A 88 11.15 -11.42 -3.37
N ARG A 89 10.94 -12.56 -4.05
CA ARG A 89 9.67 -12.85 -4.74
C ARG A 89 8.50 -12.94 -3.75
N TYR A 90 8.69 -13.58 -2.60
CA TYR A 90 7.67 -13.60 -1.54
C TYR A 90 7.29 -12.18 -1.09
N MET A 91 8.27 -11.31 -0.81
CA MET A 91 7.97 -9.93 -0.43
C MET A 91 7.23 -9.16 -1.52
N LYS A 92 7.64 -9.33 -2.78
CA LYS A 92 6.94 -8.74 -3.93
C LYS A 92 5.50 -9.23 -4.01
N ASP A 93 5.30 -10.54 -3.92
CA ASP A 93 3.99 -11.15 -4.13
C ASP A 93 3.02 -10.84 -2.97
N VAL A 94 3.52 -10.68 -1.74
CA VAL A 94 2.70 -10.18 -0.61
C VAL A 94 2.28 -8.74 -0.88
N PHE A 95 3.21 -7.86 -1.27
CA PHE A 95 2.87 -6.46 -1.55
C PHE A 95 1.88 -6.33 -2.70
N ALA A 96 2.02 -7.18 -3.73
CA ALA A 96 1.11 -7.21 -4.86
C ALA A 96 -0.26 -7.78 -4.47
N GLY A 97 -0.29 -8.79 -3.61
CA GLY A 97 -1.51 -9.32 -3.01
C GLY A 97 -2.25 -8.27 -2.17
N MET A 98 -1.53 -7.45 -1.39
CA MET A 98 -2.14 -6.35 -0.64
C MET A 98 -2.83 -5.35 -1.58
N ALA A 99 -2.19 -4.98 -2.70
CA ALA A 99 -2.82 -4.14 -3.73
C ALA A 99 -4.07 -4.79 -4.36
N LEU A 100 -4.02 -6.11 -4.63
CA LEU A 100 -5.16 -6.87 -5.15
C LEU A 100 -6.36 -6.85 -4.21
N VAL A 101 -6.14 -6.96 -2.90
CA VAL A 101 -7.22 -6.96 -1.89
C VAL A 101 -7.71 -5.55 -1.59
N TYR A 102 -6.81 -4.58 -1.57
CA TYR A 102 -7.16 -3.20 -1.22
C TYR A 102 -8.13 -2.56 -2.23
N GLY A 103 -7.96 -2.82 -3.54
CA GLY A 103 -8.89 -2.32 -4.56
C GLY A 103 -10.36 -2.66 -4.27
N PRO A 104 -10.73 -3.94 -4.12
CA PRO A 104 -12.07 -4.37 -3.73
C PRO A 104 -12.55 -3.82 -2.39
N VAL A 105 -11.69 -3.71 -1.37
CA VAL A 105 -12.06 -3.15 -0.06
C VAL A 105 -12.40 -1.65 -0.17
N GLN A 106 -11.58 -0.90 -0.89
CA GLN A 106 -11.84 0.51 -1.16
C GLN A 106 -13.13 0.68 -1.98
N TRP A 107 -13.36 -0.23 -2.93
CA TRP A 107 -14.59 -0.25 -3.71
C TRP A 107 -15.82 -0.53 -2.84
N LEU A 108 -15.72 -1.48 -1.91
CA LEU A 108 -16.77 -1.79 -0.94
C LEU A 108 -17.09 -0.59 -0.05
N ARG A 109 -16.08 0.16 0.40
CA ARG A 109 -16.26 1.43 1.13
C ARG A 109 -17.09 2.41 0.32
N ILE A 110 -16.74 2.63 -0.94
CA ILE A 110 -17.44 3.56 -1.85
C ILE A 110 -18.88 3.11 -2.09
N ALA A 111 -19.10 1.82 -2.32
CA ALA A 111 -20.39 1.29 -2.69
C ALA A 111 -21.37 1.24 -1.51
N THR A 112 -20.88 0.88 -0.32
CA THR A 112 -21.76 0.64 0.84
C THR A 112 -21.93 1.86 1.71
N GLN A 113 -20.93 2.76 1.77
CA GLN A 113 -20.92 3.86 2.73
C GLN A 113 -21.28 3.36 4.14
N THR A 114 -20.65 2.26 4.58
CA THR A 114 -20.84 1.71 5.94
C THR A 114 -19.59 1.93 6.78
N CYS A 115 -19.77 2.13 8.09
CA CYS A 115 -18.66 2.25 9.03
C CYS A 115 -17.70 1.04 8.97
N PRO A 116 -18.16 -0.23 8.99
CA PRO A 116 -17.30 -1.39 8.83
C PRO A 116 -16.42 -1.36 7.57
N ALA A 117 -16.98 -0.98 6.42
CA ALA A 117 -16.20 -0.91 5.18
C ALA A 117 -15.16 0.22 5.21
N ALA A 118 -15.49 1.37 5.80
CA ALA A 118 -14.56 2.49 5.96
C ALA A 118 -13.43 2.18 6.95
N VAL A 119 -13.73 1.49 8.04
CA VAL A 119 -12.75 1.01 9.02
C VAL A 119 -11.81 -0.02 8.37
N LEU A 120 -12.36 -1.00 7.65
CA LEU A 120 -11.56 -2.02 6.98
C LEU A 120 -10.58 -1.44 5.95
N ASP A 121 -11.06 -0.47 5.16
CA ASP A 121 -10.23 0.29 4.20
C ASP A 121 -9.07 1.00 4.89
N GLN A 122 -9.33 1.76 5.97
CA GLN A 122 -8.28 2.43 6.73
C GLN A 122 -7.31 1.42 7.37
N TRP A 123 -7.83 0.35 7.97
CA TRP A 123 -7.01 -0.57 8.74
C TRP A 123 -6.03 -1.36 7.85
N LEU A 124 -6.49 -1.83 6.69
CA LEU A 124 -5.64 -2.51 5.71
C LEU A 124 -4.63 -1.57 5.02
N THR A 125 -4.87 -0.26 5.04
CA THR A 125 -3.90 0.73 4.52
C THR A 125 -2.60 0.73 5.33
N LEU A 126 -2.66 0.48 6.64
CA LEU A 126 -1.46 0.55 7.49
C LEU A 126 -0.38 -0.50 7.13
N PRO A 127 -0.68 -1.81 7.06
CA PRO A 127 0.32 -2.82 6.71
C PRO A 127 0.85 -2.65 5.28
N ILE A 128 0.04 -2.09 4.36
CA ILE A 128 0.50 -1.69 3.02
C ILE A 128 1.68 -0.72 3.11
N PHE A 129 1.56 0.33 3.92
CA PHE A 129 2.66 1.29 4.10
C PHE A 129 3.82 0.71 4.90
N ALA A 130 3.58 -0.23 5.83
CA ALA A 130 4.64 -0.89 6.60
C ALA A 130 5.47 -1.88 5.76
N TRP A 131 4.88 -2.47 4.72
CA TRP A 131 5.53 -3.55 3.97
C TRP A 131 6.84 -3.14 3.26
N PRO A 132 6.94 -1.95 2.61
CA PRO A 132 8.21 -1.44 2.11
C PRO A 132 9.32 -1.32 3.17
N VAL A 133 8.98 -1.05 4.44
CA VAL A 133 9.95 -1.06 5.55
C VAL A 133 10.48 -2.47 5.78
N ALA A 134 9.58 -3.45 5.90
CA ALA A 134 9.96 -4.85 6.06
C ALA A 134 10.84 -5.33 4.90
N TRP A 135 10.50 -4.93 3.67
CA TRP A 135 11.28 -5.27 2.48
C TRP A 135 12.66 -4.58 2.48
N CYS A 136 12.76 -3.30 2.84
CA CYS A 136 14.06 -2.65 3.02
C CYS A 136 14.93 -3.38 4.06
N LEU A 137 14.33 -3.81 5.18
CA LEU A 137 15.04 -4.57 6.22
C LEU A 137 15.46 -5.97 5.75
N LEU A 138 14.66 -6.64 4.91
CA LEU A 138 15.10 -7.87 4.24
C LEU A 138 16.37 -7.62 3.43
N LEU A 139 16.41 -6.55 2.65
CA LEU A 139 17.57 -6.22 1.80
C LEU A 139 18.80 -5.84 2.64
N ASP A 140 18.59 -5.16 3.77
CA ASP A 140 19.65 -4.66 4.65
C ASP A 140 20.22 -5.74 5.59
N ARG A 141 19.34 -6.54 6.21
CA ARG A 141 19.67 -7.48 7.30
C ARG A 141 19.49 -8.96 6.92
N GLY A 142 18.81 -9.25 5.82
CA GLY A 142 18.48 -10.61 5.41
C GLY A 142 17.13 -11.08 5.94
N TRP A 143 16.86 -12.37 5.76
CA TRP A 143 15.55 -12.97 6.08
C TRP A 143 15.32 -13.08 7.58
N MET A 144 14.34 -12.34 8.09
CA MET A 144 13.97 -12.31 9.50
C MET A 144 12.43 -12.43 9.62
N PRO A 145 11.85 -13.64 9.46
CA PRO A 145 10.40 -13.81 9.33
C PRO A 145 9.65 -13.31 10.57
N TRP A 146 10.19 -13.58 11.77
CA TRP A 146 9.63 -13.06 13.02
C TRP A 146 9.68 -11.53 13.09
N GLY A 147 10.74 -10.90 12.56
CA GLY A 147 10.84 -9.45 12.49
C GLY A 147 9.78 -8.85 11.56
N PHE A 148 9.52 -9.49 10.42
CA PHE A 148 8.50 -9.04 9.48
C PHE A 148 7.10 -9.21 10.04
N LEU A 149 6.83 -10.34 10.71
CA LEU A 149 5.57 -10.56 11.41
C LEU A 149 5.36 -9.51 12.51
N THR A 150 6.39 -9.19 13.29
CA THR A 150 6.30 -8.14 14.32
C THR A 150 5.98 -6.79 13.71
N ILE A 151 6.59 -6.41 12.57
CA ILE A 151 6.29 -5.15 11.87
C ILE A 151 4.82 -5.11 11.44
N GLU A 152 4.32 -6.20 10.87
CA GLU A 152 2.93 -6.31 10.43
C GLU A 152 1.95 -6.27 11.59
N CYS A 153 2.19 -7.01 12.67
CA CYS A 153 1.39 -6.97 13.89
C CYS A 153 1.40 -5.57 14.52
N LEU A 154 2.55 -4.91 14.61
CA LEU A 154 2.64 -3.54 15.13
C LEU A 154 1.86 -2.57 14.25
N SER A 155 1.94 -2.72 12.93
CA SER A 155 1.18 -1.91 11.98
C SER A 155 -0.32 -2.09 12.19
N LEU A 156 -0.81 -3.33 12.31
CA LEU A 156 -2.22 -3.60 12.59
C LEU A 156 -2.65 -3.07 13.96
N CYS A 157 -1.87 -3.32 15.02
CA CYS A 157 -2.17 -2.85 16.37
C CYS A 157 -2.20 -1.32 16.47
N SER A 158 -1.40 -0.62 15.67
CA SER A 158 -1.34 0.84 15.69
C SER A 158 -2.67 1.51 15.30
N TYR A 159 -3.55 0.82 14.56
CA TYR A 159 -4.91 1.30 14.28
C TYR A 159 -5.75 1.49 15.55
N GLY A 160 -5.39 0.84 16.66
CA GLY A 160 -6.00 1.06 17.96
C GLY A 160 -5.99 2.53 18.41
N LEU A 161 -5.07 3.37 17.90
CA LEU A 161 -5.09 4.80 18.16
C LEU A 161 -6.37 5.49 17.64
N ALA A 162 -6.99 4.97 16.58
CA ALA A 162 -8.25 5.49 16.04
C ALA A 162 -9.45 5.25 16.97
N LEU A 163 -9.35 4.32 17.94
CA LEU A 163 -10.33 4.16 19.02
C LEU A 163 -10.17 5.23 20.11
N LEU A 164 -8.96 5.77 20.25
CA LEU A 164 -8.62 6.69 21.34
C LEU A 164 -8.72 8.15 20.93
N HIS A 165 -8.58 8.45 19.64
CA HIS A 165 -8.55 9.83 19.15
C HIS A 165 -9.11 9.96 17.73
N PRO A 166 -9.87 11.04 17.41
CA PRO A 166 -10.44 11.27 16.07
C PRO A 166 -9.40 11.34 14.94
N TRP A 167 -8.17 11.77 15.27
CA TRP A 167 -7.05 11.85 14.34
C TRP A 167 -6.11 10.64 14.41
N GLY A 168 -6.54 9.57 15.09
CA GLY A 168 -5.67 8.44 15.39
C GLY A 168 -5.19 7.70 14.14
N PHE A 169 -6.06 7.58 13.12
CA PHE A 169 -5.67 7.00 11.84
C PHE A 169 -4.66 7.88 11.10
N GLU A 170 -4.89 9.19 11.03
CA GLU A 170 -4.07 10.16 10.31
C GLU A 170 -2.66 10.23 10.91
N VAL A 171 -2.56 10.29 12.23
CA VAL A 171 -1.27 10.26 12.95
C VAL A 171 -0.54 8.95 12.67
N THR A 172 -1.25 7.83 12.77
CA THR A 172 -0.66 6.50 12.54
C THR A 172 -0.15 6.35 11.11
N LEU A 173 -0.95 6.76 10.13
CA LEU A 173 -0.56 6.77 8.72
C LEU A 173 0.65 7.67 8.48
N GLY A 174 0.69 8.86 9.09
CA GLY A 174 1.83 9.78 9.01
C GLY A 174 3.13 9.15 9.53
N VAL A 175 3.07 8.43 10.66
CA VAL A 175 4.21 7.68 11.20
C VAL A 175 4.68 6.59 10.24
N HIS A 176 3.75 5.85 9.63
CA HIS A 176 4.07 4.82 8.64
C HIS A 176 4.75 5.42 7.41
N ILE A 177 4.22 6.52 6.86
CA ILE A 177 4.83 7.25 5.74
C ILE A 177 6.25 7.69 6.11
N ALA A 178 6.43 8.32 7.27
CA ALA A 178 7.75 8.78 7.72
C ALA A 178 8.75 7.62 7.90
N ALA A 179 8.32 6.51 8.49
CA ALA A 179 9.13 5.31 8.66
C ALA A 179 9.54 4.72 7.29
N THR A 180 8.60 4.63 6.35
CA THR A 180 8.84 4.13 5.00
C THR A 180 9.80 4.98 4.21
N VAL A 181 9.59 6.31 4.19
CA VAL A 181 10.51 7.24 3.51
C VAL A 181 11.89 7.20 4.17
N GLY A 182 11.96 7.21 5.50
CA GLY A 182 13.22 7.13 6.24
C GLY A 182 14.02 5.85 5.95
N GLN A 183 13.35 4.70 5.91
CA GLN A 183 13.99 3.42 5.59
C GLN A 183 14.35 3.30 4.11
N ALA A 184 13.51 3.78 3.20
CA ALA A 184 13.82 3.82 1.78
C ALA A 184 15.04 4.72 1.49
N LEU A 185 15.14 5.89 2.14
CA LEU A 185 16.33 6.75 2.05
C LEU A 185 17.59 6.05 2.58
N ARG A 186 17.50 5.34 3.71
CA ARG A 186 18.63 4.55 4.24
C ARG A 186 19.05 3.45 3.27
N ALA A 187 18.10 2.70 2.72
CA ALA A 187 18.36 1.65 1.74
C ALA A 187 18.95 2.22 0.44
N HIS A 188 18.43 3.36 -0.04
CA HIS A 188 18.95 4.05 -1.23
C HIS A 188 20.37 4.57 -1.01
N ARG A 189 20.69 5.15 0.15
CA ARG A 189 22.07 5.57 0.46
C ARG A 189 23.06 4.41 0.41
N ARG A 190 22.63 3.21 0.79
CA ARG A 190 23.50 2.04 0.88
C ARG A 190 23.58 1.22 -0.41
N TYR A 191 22.47 1.13 -1.16
CA TYR A 191 22.32 0.22 -2.30
C TYR A 191 21.79 0.92 -3.56
N GLY A 192 21.69 2.24 -3.54
CA GLY A 192 21.04 3.01 -4.58
C GLY A 192 21.86 3.13 -5.86
N SER A 193 21.13 3.29 -6.95
CA SER A 193 21.56 3.76 -8.26
C SER A 193 20.75 5.00 -8.65
N THR A 194 21.17 5.72 -9.71
CA THR A 194 20.40 6.82 -10.28
C THR A 194 18.95 6.43 -10.56
N SER A 195 18.72 5.26 -11.17
CA SER A 195 17.37 4.75 -11.45
C SER A 195 16.55 4.55 -10.18
N SER A 196 17.12 3.93 -9.14
CA SER A 196 16.42 3.77 -7.85
C SER A 196 16.14 5.11 -7.17
N GLY A 197 17.01 6.12 -7.35
CA GLY A 197 16.81 7.47 -6.82
C GLY A 197 15.61 8.15 -7.49
N THR A 198 15.48 8.02 -8.81
CA THR A 198 14.32 8.49 -9.55
C THR A 198 13.04 7.81 -9.06
N TYR A 199 13.03 6.49 -8.88
CA TYR A 199 11.85 5.77 -8.38
C TYR A 199 11.49 6.19 -6.94
N LEU A 200 12.49 6.41 -6.08
CA LEU A 200 12.25 6.92 -4.74
C LEU A 200 11.60 8.32 -4.78
N ALA A 201 12.15 9.23 -5.59
CA ALA A 201 11.61 10.58 -5.72
C ALA A 201 10.17 10.58 -6.27
N LEU A 202 9.91 9.78 -7.31
CA LEU A 202 8.57 9.62 -7.87
C LEU A 202 7.59 8.98 -6.89
N GLY A 203 8.04 7.99 -6.10
CA GLY A 203 7.25 7.38 -5.04
C GLY A 203 6.90 8.36 -3.93
N VAL A 204 7.85 9.18 -3.47
CA VAL A 204 7.61 10.23 -2.46
C VAL A 204 6.67 11.31 -3.00
N LEU A 205 6.89 11.78 -4.24
CA LEU A 205 6.02 12.76 -4.88
C LEU A 205 4.59 12.22 -5.02
N SER A 206 4.45 10.95 -5.38
CA SER A 206 3.17 10.25 -5.45
C SER A 206 2.51 10.12 -4.07
N CYS A 207 3.27 9.80 -3.02
CA CYS A 207 2.77 9.78 -1.65
C CYS A 207 2.27 11.16 -1.19
N LEU A 208 3.01 12.22 -1.52
CA LEU A 208 2.60 13.60 -1.23
C LEU A 208 1.33 13.97 -1.99
N GLY A 209 1.23 13.59 -3.27
CA GLY A 209 0.02 13.76 -4.08
C GLY A 209 -1.18 13.04 -3.47
N PHE A 210 -1.02 11.79 -3.03
CA PHE A 210 -2.06 11.03 -2.34
C PHE A 210 -2.58 11.77 -1.09
N VAL A 211 -1.70 12.31 -0.26
CA VAL A 211 -2.11 13.02 0.96
C VAL A 211 -2.74 14.37 0.61
N VAL A 212 -2.05 15.21 -0.16
CA VAL A 212 -2.47 16.60 -0.42
C VAL A 212 -3.75 16.66 -1.23
N LEU A 213 -3.85 15.90 -2.33
CA LEU A 213 -5.04 15.95 -3.19
C LEU A 213 -6.29 15.43 -2.48
N LYS A 214 -6.13 14.47 -1.56
CA LYS A 214 -7.21 13.99 -0.70
C LYS A 214 -7.63 15.04 0.33
N LEU A 215 -6.68 15.69 1.00
CA LEU A 215 -6.97 16.72 2.00
C LEU A 215 -7.68 17.95 1.40
N TYR A 216 -7.32 18.32 0.18
CA TYR A 216 -7.87 19.49 -0.50
C TYR A 216 -8.95 19.16 -1.54
N ASP A 217 -9.55 17.96 -1.49
CA ASP A 217 -10.48 17.48 -2.53
C ASP A 217 -11.58 18.50 -2.88
N ARG A 218 -12.29 18.98 -1.85
CA ARG A 218 -13.38 19.96 -2.04
C ARG A 218 -12.87 21.35 -2.47
N GLN A 219 -11.72 21.79 -1.97
CA GLN A 219 -11.14 23.08 -2.36
C GLN A 219 -10.68 23.05 -3.81
N LEU A 220 -10.13 21.93 -4.26
CA LEU A 220 -9.67 21.71 -5.63
C LEU A 220 -10.84 21.65 -6.61
N ALA A 221 -12.01 21.14 -6.20
CA ALA A 221 -13.22 21.06 -7.04
C ALA A 221 -13.70 22.41 -7.62
N ARG A 222 -13.16 23.55 -7.15
CA ARG A 222 -13.39 24.88 -7.74
C ARG A 222 -12.76 25.05 -9.13
N TRP A 223 -11.73 24.27 -9.44
CA TRP A 223 -10.98 24.35 -10.69
C TRP A 223 -11.52 23.34 -11.71
N PRO A 224 -11.61 23.67 -13.02
CA PRO A 224 -12.26 22.82 -14.02
C PRO A 224 -11.73 21.38 -14.11
N LEU A 225 -10.42 21.20 -13.93
CA LEU A 225 -9.78 19.87 -13.93
C LEU A 225 -10.37 18.95 -12.84
N PHE A 226 -10.69 19.52 -11.68
CA PHE A 226 -11.13 18.80 -10.48
C PHE A 226 -12.64 18.71 -10.32
N GLN A 227 -13.42 19.30 -11.24
CA GLN A 227 -14.89 19.19 -11.22
C GLN A 227 -15.36 17.80 -11.67
N ARG A 228 -14.61 17.13 -12.55
CA ARG A 228 -14.92 15.77 -13.03
C ARG A 228 -13.95 14.75 -12.47
N LEU A 229 -12.65 15.03 -12.56
CA LEU A 229 -11.59 14.18 -12.01
C LEU A 229 -11.14 14.80 -10.70
N THR A 230 -11.83 14.43 -9.62
CA THR A 230 -11.71 15.10 -8.32
C THR A 230 -10.35 14.94 -7.66
N GLY A 231 -10.07 15.75 -6.64
CA GLY A 231 -8.85 15.60 -5.85
C GLY A 231 -8.75 14.20 -5.25
N HIS A 232 -9.86 13.62 -4.81
CA HIS A 232 -9.94 12.24 -4.34
C HIS A 232 -9.57 11.26 -5.46
N PHE A 233 -10.10 11.41 -6.68
CA PHE A 233 -9.71 10.56 -7.80
C PHE A 233 -8.20 10.65 -8.08
N TRP A 234 -7.64 11.86 -8.22
CA TRP A 234 -6.22 12.02 -8.48
C TRP A 234 -5.33 11.55 -7.32
N SER A 235 -5.79 11.70 -6.07
CA SER A 235 -5.10 11.15 -4.91
C SER A 235 -4.96 9.63 -5.00
N LYS A 236 -5.96 8.94 -5.55
CA LYS A 236 -5.95 7.50 -5.75
C LYS A 236 -5.11 7.09 -6.95
N VAL A 237 -5.04 7.91 -8.00
CA VAL A 237 -4.03 7.74 -9.06
C VAL A 237 -2.62 7.83 -8.47
N CYS A 238 -2.37 8.82 -7.62
CA CYS A 238 -1.09 8.96 -6.93
C CYS A 238 -0.78 7.78 -6.01
N ASP A 239 -1.76 7.22 -5.30
CA ASP A 239 -1.59 6.03 -4.46
C ASP A 239 -1.24 4.77 -5.30
N VAL A 240 -1.91 4.54 -6.44
CA VAL A 240 -1.53 3.49 -7.41
C VAL A 240 -0.09 3.68 -7.94
N LEU A 241 0.28 4.92 -8.29
CA LEU A 241 1.64 5.24 -8.73
C LEU A 241 2.67 5.05 -7.62
N GLN A 242 2.33 5.41 -6.38
CA GLN A 242 3.18 5.18 -5.21
C GLN A 242 3.49 3.69 -5.05
N PHE A 243 2.48 2.82 -5.13
CA PHE A 243 2.70 1.37 -5.13
C PHE A 243 3.65 0.96 -6.25
N HIS A 244 3.40 1.40 -7.48
CA HIS A 244 4.21 1.05 -8.64
C HIS A 244 5.67 1.48 -8.48
N PHE A 245 5.91 2.71 -8.03
CA PHE A 245 7.26 3.22 -7.79
C PHE A 245 7.94 2.57 -6.58
N ALA A 246 7.19 2.16 -5.55
CA ALA A 246 7.73 1.37 -4.44
C ALA A 246 8.21 0.01 -4.93
N PHE A 247 7.46 -0.69 -5.80
CA PHE A 247 7.95 -1.90 -6.44
C PHE A 247 9.21 -1.65 -7.26
N LEU A 248 9.19 -0.65 -8.16
CA LEU A 248 10.35 -0.31 -8.98
C LEU A 248 11.57 0.02 -8.13
N PHE A 249 11.40 0.78 -7.06
CA PHE A 249 12.45 1.09 -6.11
C PHE A 249 13.04 -0.19 -5.51
N LEU A 250 12.20 -1.01 -4.85
CA LEU A 250 12.63 -2.19 -4.10
C LEU A 250 13.23 -3.29 -4.99
N THR A 251 12.80 -3.40 -6.25
CA THR A 251 13.35 -4.37 -7.21
C THR A 251 14.61 -3.90 -7.92
N ASN A 252 14.93 -2.60 -7.89
CA ASN A 252 16.10 -2.02 -8.56
C ASN A 252 17.21 -1.54 -7.60
N LEU A 253 17.12 -1.90 -6.32
CA LEU A 253 18.24 -1.69 -5.39
C LEU A 253 19.39 -2.66 -5.71
N ASN A 254 20.61 -2.13 -5.79
CA ASN A 254 21.82 -2.89 -6.11
C ASN A 254 22.36 -3.62 -4.87
N THR A 255 21.73 -4.73 -4.48
CA THR A 255 22.18 -5.55 -3.36
C THR A 255 23.46 -6.37 -3.64
N ARG A 256 23.97 -6.36 -4.88
CA ARG A 256 25.20 -7.09 -5.29
C ARG A 256 26.48 -6.64 -4.60
N GLN A 257 26.55 -5.45 -4.00
CA GLN A 257 27.74 -4.99 -3.27
C GLN A 257 28.07 -5.82 -2.01
N ARG A 258 27.23 -6.81 -1.66
CA ARG A 258 27.40 -7.69 -0.49
C ARG A 258 28.25 -8.94 -0.74
N LEU A 259 28.61 -9.27 -1.99
CA LEU A 259 29.50 -10.40 -2.27
C LEU A 259 30.95 -9.87 -2.26
N PRO A 260 31.78 -10.24 -1.26
CA PRO A 260 33.22 -10.15 -1.46
C PRO A 260 33.56 -10.97 -2.71
N PRO A 261 34.53 -10.53 -3.54
CA PRO A 261 35.06 -11.42 -4.57
C PRO A 261 35.45 -12.73 -3.87
N GLU A 262 35.01 -13.86 -4.40
CA GLU A 262 35.48 -15.18 -3.96
C GLU A 262 36.98 -15.09 -3.81
N GLY A 263 37.44 -15.22 -2.56
CA GLY A 263 38.86 -15.22 -2.26
C GLY A 263 39.49 -16.26 -3.17
N LYS A 264 40.50 -15.83 -3.94
CA LYS A 264 41.48 -16.74 -4.49
C LYS A 264 42.03 -17.52 -3.29
N MET A 265 41.52 -18.73 -3.08
CA MET A 265 42.20 -19.71 -2.27
C MET A 265 43.55 -19.95 -2.95
N HIS A 266 44.59 -19.85 -2.13
CA HIS A 266 46.00 -19.95 -2.46
C HIS A 266 46.33 -21.14 -3.37
#